data_AF-A0A7K1GSM4-F1
#
_entry.id   AF-A0A7K1GSM4-F1
#
_cell.length_a   1.000
_cell.length_b   1.000
_cell.length_c   1.000
_cell.angle_alpha   90.00
_cell.angle_beta   90.00
_cell.angle_gamma   90.00
#
_symmetry.space_group_name_H-M   'P 1'
#
loop_
_entity.id
_entity.type
_entity.pdbx_description
1 polymer ?
#
loop_
_entity_poly.entity_id
_entity_poly.type
_entity_poly.pdbx_seq_one_letter_code
_entity_poly.pdbx_strand_id
1 'polypeptide(L)'
;MNWLNAIIQGVLVGGLYAMYATGLSVSFGVMRLVNLAHGDLAVGSAFIASTFCLATGLSPFLAIFVVLPLSALVGIGLQVAVFNRVVGVDPSYQIVATFGLSIAIQNVLLQQYAANPRALNIGDFGNRSLK
;
A
#
# COMPACT_ATOMS: atom_id res chain seq x y z
N MET A 1 -25.46 13.97 15.40
CA MET A 1 -24.86 13.61 14.10
C MET A 1 -23.52 12.88 14.21
N ASN A 2 -23.11 12.43 15.42
CA ASN A 2 -21.81 11.77 15.62
C ASN A 2 -21.84 10.26 15.31
N TRP A 3 -22.95 9.58 15.59
CA TRP A 3 -23.09 8.14 15.34
C TRP A 3 -23.13 7.78 13.86
N LEU A 4 -23.87 8.55 13.05
CA LEU A 4 -23.90 8.34 11.60
C LEU A 4 -22.50 8.52 10.98
N ASN A 5 -21.79 9.59 11.35
CA ASN A 5 -20.42 9.79 10.90
C ASN A 5 -19.49 8.66 11.35
N ALA A 6 -19.58 8.21 12.62
CA ALA A 6 -18.77 7.11 13.12
C ALA A 6 -19.03 5.79 12.35
N ILE A 7 -20.29 5.49 12.02
CA ILE A 7 -20.66 4.32 11.21
C ILE A 7 -20.06 4.45 9.81
N ILE A 8 -20.20 5.63 9.16
CA ILE A 8 -19.65 5.87 7.83
C ILE A 8 -18.12 5.71 7.84
N GLN A 9 -17.42 6.33 8.78
CA GLN A 9 -15.96 6.22 8.93
C GLN A 9 -15.53 4.77 9.18
N GLY A 10 -16.26 4.05 10.04
CA GLY A 10 -16.01 2.64 10.31
C GLY A 10 -16.15 1.77 9.06
N VAL A 11 -17.19 2.00 8.25
CA VAL A 11 -17.41 1.28 6.99
C VAL A 11 -16.31 1.62 5.97
N LEU A 12 -15.91 2.89 5.85
CA LEU A 12 -14.86 3.31 4.92
C LEU A 12 -13.49 2.69 5.28
N VAL A 13 -13.10 2.75 6.55
CA VAL A 13 -11.85 2.15 7.04
C VAL A 13 -11.90 0.63 6.97
N GLY A 14 -13.03 0.02 7.34
CA GLY A 14 -13.25 -1.42 7.19
C GLY A 14 -13.18 -1.88 5.73
N GLY A 15 -13.75 -1.11 4.81
CA GLY A 15 -13.67 -1.34 3.37
C GLY A 15 -12.24 -1.26 2.84
N LEU A 16 -11.44 -0.30 3.32
CA LEU A 16 -10.01 -0.21 3.01
C LEU A 16 -9.25 -1.46 3.47
N TYR A 17 -9.46 -1.91 4.71
CA TYR A 17 -8.84 -3.14 5.21
C TYR A 17 -9.31 -4.39 4.46
N ALA A 18 -10.58 -4.45 4.07
CA ALA A 18 -11.11 -5.52 3.23
C ALA A 18 -10.47 -5.53 1.84
N MET A 19 -10.23 -4.37 1.23
CA MET A 19 -9.50 -4.25 -0.04
C MET A 19 -8.06 -4.76 0.08
N TYR A 20 -7.35 -4.42 1.16
CA TYR A 20 -5.99 -4.93 1.39
C TYR A 20 -5.98 -6.46 1.60
N ALA A 21 -6.91 -6.96 2.41
CA ALA A 21 -7.05 -8.39 2.67
C ALA A 21 -7.41 -9.17 1.40
N THR A 22 -8.31 -8.64 0.56
CA THR A 22 -8.68 -9.29 -0.71
C THR A 22 -7.51 -9.31 -1.70
N GLY A 23 -6.69 -8.26 -1.77
CA GLY A 23 -5.47 -8.27 -2.58
C GLY A 23 -4.51 -9.40 -2.19
N LEU A 24 -4.22 -9.52 -0.89
CA LEU A 24 -3.40 -10.61 -0.36
C LEU A 24 -4.05 -11.99 -0.59
N SER A 25 -5.37 -12.10 -0.39
CA SER A 25 -6.14 -13.33 -0.59
C SER A 25 -6.11 -13.80 -2.04
N VAL A 26 -6.25 -12.89 -3.03
CA VAL A 26 -6.15 -13.24 -4.46
C VAL A 26 -4.73 -13.70 -4.80
N SER A 27 -3.70 -13.01 -4.30
CA SER A 27 -2.31 -13.41 -4.51
C SER A 27 -2.03 -14.82 -3.96
N PHE A 28 -2.51 -15.11 -2.76
CA PHE A 28 -2.36 -16.43 -2.14
C PHE A 28 -3.26 -17.49 -2.80
N GLY A 29 -4.49 -17.13 -3.19
CA GLY A 29 -5.46 -18.05 -3.79
C GLY A 29 -5.03 -18.57 -5.15
N VAL A 30 -4.37 -17.72 -5.95
CA VAL A 30 -3.89 -18.09 -7.29
C VAL A 30 -2.50 -18.73 -7.25
N MET A 31 -1.53 -18.10 -6.58
CA MET A 31 -0.12 -18.54 -6.62
C MET A 31 0.31 -19.39 -5.43
N ARG A 32 -0.51 -19.47 -4.37
CA ARG A 32 -0.13 -20.05 -3.06
C ARG A 32 1.17 -19.45 -2.50
N LEU A 33 1.41 -18.17 -2.78
CA LEU A 33 2.58 -17.42 -2.37
C LEU A 33 2.30 -16.65 -1.07
N VAL A 34 3.00 -16.98 0.02
CA VAL A 34 2.92 -16.21 1.27
C VAL A 34 3.74 -14.92 1.14
N ASN A 35 3.08 -13.79 0.85
CA ASN A 35 3.73 -12.49 0.67
C ASN A 35 3.63 -11.62 1.94
N LEU A 36 4.64 -11.70 2.82
CA LEU A 36 4.69 -10.87 4.03
C LEU A 36 4.95 -9.39 3.74
N ALA A 37 5.58 -9.06 2.61
CA ALA A 37 5.89 -7.68 2.21
C ALA A 37 4.69 -6.91 1.64
N HIS A 38 3.52 -7.55 1.50
CA HIS A 38 2.35 -6.92 0.87
C HIS A 38 1.93 -5.60 1.57
N GLY A 39 1.96 -5.59 2.90
CA GLY A 39 1.68 -4.37 3.68
C GLY A 39 2.70 -3.27 3.42
N ASP A 40 3.99 -3.60 3.36
CA ASP A 40 5.05 -2.62 3.09
C ASP A 40 4.95 -2.04 1.68
N LEU A 41 4.51 -2.83 0.69
CA LEU A 41 4.26 -2.35 -0.67
C LEU A 41 3.08 -1.36 -0.73
N ALA A 42 2.04 -1.60 0.07
CA ALA A 42 0.92 -0.67 0.21
C ALA A 42 1.39 0.65 0.85
N VAL A 43 2.20 0.57 1.91
CA VAL A 43 2.82 1.75 2.56
C VAL A 43 3.74 2.49 1.58
N GLY A 44 4.58 1.77 0.84
CA GLY A 44 5.45 2.36 -0.18
C GLY A 44 4.66 3.11 -1.25
N SER A 45 3.53 2.55 -1.71
CA SER A 45 2.62 3.22 -2.66
C SER A 45 2.02 4.50 -2.07
N ALA A 46 1.69 4.51 -0.78
CA ALA A 46 1.23 5.71 -0.09
C ALA A 46 2.33 6.79 0.00
N PHE A 47 3.60 6.42 0.16
CA PHE A 47 4.72 7.37 0.12
C PHE A 47 5.01 7.91 -1.29
N ILE A 48 4.82 7.10 -2.34
CA ILE A 48 4.87 7.59 -3.73
C ILE A 48 3.78 8.65 -3.93
N ALA A 49 2.55 8.38 -3.49
CA ALA A 49 1.45 9.34 -3.54
C ALA A 49 1.77 10.61 -2.74
N SER A 50 2.33 10.46 -1.54
CA SER A 50 2.72 11.58 -0.68
C SER A 50 3.74 12.48 -1.36
N THR A 51 4.79 11.88 -1.92
CA THR A 51 5.86 12.59 -2.61
C THR A 51 5.33 13.33 -3.84
N PHE A 52 4.48 12.69 -4.63
CA PHE A 52 3.86 13.32 -5.79
C PHE A 52 3.00 14.53 -5.40
N CYS A 53 2.13 14.40 -4.39
CA CYS A 53 1.26 15.48 -3.96
C CYS A 53 2.06 16.66 -3.39
N LEU A 54 3.10 16.38 -2.59
CA LEU A 54 3.95 17.43 -2.02
C LEU A 54 4.80 18.15 -3.07
N ALA A 55 5.28 17.43 -4.09
CA ALA A 55 6.09 18.02 -5.16
C ALA A 55 5.27 18.85 -6.15
N THR A 56 4.03 18.44 -6.45
CA THR A 56 3.19 19.08 -7.47
C THR A 56 2.14 20.03 -6.92
N GLY A 57 1.80 19.91 -5.64
CA GLY A 57 0.65 20.60 -5.03
C GLY A 57 -0.71 20.10 -5.53
N LEU A 58 -0.75 19.04 -6.34
CA LEU A 58 -1.99 18.48 -6.89
C LEU A 58 -2.75 17.65 -5.84
N SER A 59 -4.05 17.48 -6.08
CA SER A 59 -4.90 16.72 -5.18
C SER A 59 -4.51 15.22 -5.16
N PRO A 60 -4.70 14.53 -4.02
CA PRO A 60 -4.44 13.09 -3.92
C PRO A 60 -5.24 12.23 -4.91
N PHE A 61 -6.39 12.74 -5.38
CA PHE A 61 -7.20 12.07 -6.40
C PHE A 61 -6.51 12.04 -7.76
N LEU A 62 -5.84 13.14 -8.15
CA LEU A 62 -5.05 13.17 -9.38
C LEU A 62 -3.79 12.30 -9.27
N ALA A 63 -3.25 12.16 -8.05
CA ALA A 63 -2.07 11.31 -7.82
C ALA A 63 -2.31 9.85 -8.24
N ILE A 64 -3.56 9.36 -8.23
CA ILE A 64 -3.90 7.98 -8.62
C ILE A 64 -3.39 7.66 -10.03
N PHE A 65 -3.46 8.61 -10.98
CA PHE A 65 -3.02 8.40 -12.36
C PHE A 65 -1.52 8.16 -12.49
N VAL A 66 -0.73 8.59 -11.50
CA VAL A 66 0.72 8.43 -11.49
C VAL A 66 1.13 7.29 -10.55
N VAL A 67 0.51 7.21 -9.38
CA VAL A 67 0.81 6.21 -8.36
C VAL A 67 0.45 4.82 -8.84
N LEU A 68 -0.72 4.64 -9.46
CA LEU A 68 -1.18 3.33 -9.93
C LEU A 68 -0.22 2.69 -10.95
N PRO A 69 0.20 3.37 -12.05
CA PRO A 69 1.17 2.78 -12.98
C PRO A 69 2.55 2.57 -12.33
N LEU A 70 3.02 3.48 -11.47
CA LEU A 70 4.31 3.32 -10.80
C LEU A 70 4.32 2.12 -9.85
N SER A 71 3.29 1.98 -9.01
CA SER A 71 3.14 0.83 -8.11
C SER A 71 2.98 -0.48 -8.89
N ALA A 72 2.28 -0.46 -10.03
CA ALA A 72 2.18 -1.63 -10.91
C ALA A 72 3.54 -2.02 -11.50
N LEU A 73 4.34 -1.05 -11.96
CA LEU A 73 5.69 -1.30 -12.48
C LEU A 73 6.62 -1.88 -11.41
N VAL A 74 6.56 -1.36 -10.19
CA VAL A 74 7.30 -1.91 -9.04
C VAL A 74 6.85 -3.35 -8.76
N GLY A 75 5.54 -3.60 -8.77
CA GLY A 75 4.96 -4.94 -8.59
C GLY A 75 5.42 -5.94 -9.66
N ILE A 76 5.42 -5.53 -10.94
CA ILE A 76 5.92 -6.35 -12.05
C ILE A 76 7.42 -6.64 -11.87
N GLY A 77 8.21 -5.61 -11.50
CA GLY A 77 9.62 -5.77 -11.22
C GLY A 77 9.89 -6.80 -10.12
N LEU A 78 9.16 -6.72 -9.01
CA LEU A 78 9.26 -7.69 -7.91
C LEU A 78 8.75 -9.08 -8.29
N GLN A 79 7.70 -9.17 -9.12
CA GLN A 79 7.19 -10.44 -9.61
C GLN A 79 8.26 -11.18 -10.40
N VAL A 80 8.90 -10.50 -11.35
CA VAL A 80 9.93 -11.10 -12.21
C VAL A 80 11.22 -11.37 -11.43
N ALA A 81 11.64 -10.44 -10.57
CA ALA A 81 12.92 -10.53 -9.88
C ALA A 81 12.90 -11.39 -8.60
N VAL A 82 11.79 -11.47 -7.88
CA VAL A 82 11.74 -12.14 -6.58
C VAL A 82 10.74 -13.27 -6.61
N PHE A 83 9.47 -12.98 -6.88
CA PHE A 83 8.40 -13.95 -6.65
C PHE A 83 8.44 -15.14 -7.59
N ASN A 84 8.70 -14.95 -8.89
CA ASN A 84 8.82 -16.05 -9.85
C ASN A 84 9.94 -17.06 -9.51
N ARG A 85 10.92 -16.67 -8.68
CA ARG A 85 12.01 -17.56 -8.25
C ARG A 85 11.67 -18.43 -7.04
N VAL A 86 10.62 -18.06 -6.29
CA VAL A 86 10.21 -18.75 -5.05
C VAL A 86 8.82 -19.39 -5.14
N VAL A 87 8.05 -19.08 -6.19
CA VAL A 87 6.79 -19.76 -6.50
C VAL A 87 7.06 -21.23 -6.86
N GLY A 88 6.28 -22.14 -6.27
CA GLY A 88 6.39 -23.59 -6.52
C GLY A 88 7.46 -24.31 -5.68
N VAL A 89 8.28 -23.57 -4.95
CA VAL A 89 9.25 -24.11 -3.97
C VAL A 89 8.60 -24.21 -2.58
N ASP A 90 9.27 -24.86 -1.62
CA ASP A 90 8.78 -25.00 -0.25
C ASP A 90 8.36 -23.64 0.35
N PRO A 91 7.18 -23.54 1.02
CA PRO A 91 6.67 -22.29 1.58
C PRO A 91 7.65 -21.55 2.50
N SER A 92 8.57 -22.27 3.14
CA SER A 92 9.60 -21.68 4.01
C SER A 92 10.49 -20.69 3.25
N TYR A 93 10.85 -21.00 2.00
CA TYR A 93 11.66 -20.09 1.17
C TYR A 93 10.90 -18.82 0.78
N GLN A 94 9.58 -18.93 0.55
CA GLN A 94 8.73 -17.80 0.22
C GLN A 94 8.62 -16.81 1.39
N ILE A 95 8.47 -17.35 2.61
CA ILE A 95 8.42 -16.57 3.85
C ILE A 95 9.75 -15.85 4.05
N VAL A 96 10.89 -16.54 3.94
CA VAL A 96 12.22 -15.91 4.10
C VAL A 96 12.45 -14.82 3.06
N ALA A 97 12.12 -15.08 1.79
CA ALA A 97 12.29 -14.10 0.71
C ALA A 97 11.42 -12.85 0.93
N THR A 98 10.15 -13.03 1.29
CA THR A 98 9.22 -11.91 1.48
C THR A 98 9.46 -11.16 2.78
N PHE A 99 9.95 -11.84 3.83
CA PHE A 99 10.40 -11.19 5.06
C PHE A 99 11.67 -10.35 4.83
N GLY A 100 12.66 -10.89 4.09
CA GLY A 100 13.84 -10.13 3.70
C GLY A 100 13.49 -8.91 2.84
N LEU A 101 12.54 -9.08 1.91
CA LEU A 101 12.01 -7.98 1.09
C LEU A 101 11.30 -6.92 1.94
N SER A 102 10.51 -7.34 2.93
CA SER A 102 9.84 -6.45 3.89
C SER A 102 10.84 -5.57 4.64
N ILE A 103 11.89 -6.18 5.21
CA ILE A 103 12.97 -5.44 5.88
C ILE A 103 13.65 -4.47 4.92
N ALA A 104 13.95 -4.89 3.68
CA ALA A 104 14.59 -4.03 2.69
C ALA A 104 13.73 -2.80 2.36
N ILE A 105 12.43 -3.01 2.10
CA ILE A 105 11.48 -1.92 1.81
C ILE A 105 11.38 -0.98 3.00
N GLN A 106 11.21 -1.50 4.21
CA GLN A 106 11.11 -0.68 5.43
C GLN A 106 12.36 0.19 5.64
N ASN A 107 13.56 -0.36 5.44
CA ASN A 107 14.81 0.40 5.57
C ASN A 107 14.93 1.49 4.50
N VAL A 108 14.57 1.20 3.25
CA VAL A 108 14.54 2.21 2.17
C VAL A 108 13.57 3.33 2.51
N LEU A 109 12.37 3.00 3.01
CA LEU A 109 11.38 3.98 3.43
C LEU A 109 11.87 4.82 4.60
N LEU A 110 12.48 4.21 5.61
CA LEU A 110 13.06 4.95 6.75
C LEU A 110 14.19 5.89 6.31
N GLN A 111 15.05 5.45 5.40
CA GLN A 111 16.14 6.27 4.87
C GLN A 111 15.64 7.47 4.07
N GLN A 112 14.57 7.31 3.28
CA GLN A 112 14.03 8.38 2.44
C GLN A 112 13.08 9.32 3.19
N TYR A 113 12.26 8.78 4.10
CA TYR A 113 11.10 9.50 4.67
C TYR A 113 11.19 9.76 6.17
N ALA A 114 12.13 9.12 6.87
CA ALA A 114 12.21 9.03 8.33
C ALA A 114 10.94 8.41 8.96
N ALA A 115 10.96 8.18 10.28
CA ALA A 115 9.83 7.60 11.01
C ALA A 115 8.72 8.63 11.35
N ASN A 116 8.55 9.66 10.52
CA ASN A 116 7.62 10.76 10.78
C ASN A 116 6.27 10.52 10.09
N PRO A 117 5.14 10.59 10.82
CA PRO A 117 3.82 10.55 10.22
C PRO A 117 3.63 11.69 9.21
N ARG A 118 3.05 11.37 8.05
CA ARG A 118 2.72 12.35 7.02
C ARG A 118 1.23 12.29 6.72
N ALA A 119 0.54 13.41 6.91
CA ALA A 119 -0.84 13.58 6.50
C ALA A 119 -0.88 14.37 5.18
N LEU A 120 -1.69 13.90 4.23
CA LEU A 120 -1.95 14.65 3.01
C LEU A 120 -3.16 15.56 3.22
N ASN A 121 -3.01 16.82 2.81
CA ASN A 121 -4.14 17.74 2.77
C ASN A 121 -5.03 17.37 1.55
N ILE A 122 -6.22 16.88 1.83
CA ILE A 122 -7.19 16.42 0.82
C ILE A 122 -8.06 17.60 0.32
N GLY A 123 -7.72 18.83 0.70
CA GLY A 123 -8.48 20.05 0.41
C GLY A 123 -9.83 20.08 1.14
N ASP A 124 -10.77 20.83 0.56
CA ASP A 124 -12.11 21.07 1.12
C ASP A 124 -12.93 19.78 1.35
N PHE A 125 -12.56 18.67 0.68
CA PHE A 125 -13.21 17.36 0.85
C PHE A 125 -12.92 16.71 2.21
N GLY A 126 -11.75 16.97 2.81
CA GLY A 126 -11.39 16.41 4.12
C GLY A 126 -12.05 17.12 5.30
N ASN A 127 -12.35 18.42 5.14
CA ASN A 127 -12.87 19.27 6.23
C ASN A 127 -14.39 19.51 6.17
N ARG A 128 -15.08 19.10 5.10
CA ARG A 128 -16.54 19.18 5.03
C ARG A 128 -17.17 18.01 5.79
N SER A 129 -17.27 18.16 7.11
CA SER A 129 -18.14 17.30 7.92
C SER A 129 -19.59 17.48 7.47
N LEU A 130 -20.35 16.39 7.37
CA LEU A 130 -21.80 16.44 7.23
C LEU A 130 -22.35 17.22 8.43
N LYS A 131 -22.74 18.47 8.21
CA LYS A 131 -23.44 19.30 9.20
C LYS A 131 -24.88 18.84 9.36
#